data_AF-J3VHP8-F1
#
_entry.id   AF-J3VHP8-F1
#
_cell.length_a   1.000
_cell.length_b   1.000
_cell.length_c   1.000
_cell.angle_alpha   90.00
_cell.angle_beta   90.00
_cell.angle_gamma   90.00
#
_symmetry.space_group_name_H-M   'P 1'
#
loop_
_entity.id
_entity.type
_entity.pdbx_description
1 polymer ?
#
loop_
_entity_poly.entity_id
_entity_poly.type
_entity_poly.pdbx_seq_one_letter_code
_entity_poly.pdbx_strand_id
1 'polypeptide(L)'
;MNDISDFQMLGDAGKKLFSTAAGQKLLGGQLVKQADVVLLLNILPHLYSKKIRAANFDYYQAITTHDSSLSAATYMIEATRLKKLDLAY
;
A
#
# COMPACT_ATOMS: atom_id res chain seq x y z
N MET A 1 4.42 -6.50 12.32
CA MET A 1 4.49 -6.46 10.84
C MET A 1 5.95 -6.41 10.45
N ASN A 2 6.32 -6.95 9.30
CA ASN A 2 7.68 -6.75 8.78
C ASN A 2 7.82 -5.26 8.43
N ASP A 3 8.90 -4.64 8.89
CA ASP A 3 9.24 -3.29 8.47
C ASP A 3 9.72 -3.33 7.02
N ILE A 4 9.08 -2.53 6.16
CA ILE A 4 9.40 -2.42 4.74
C ILE A 4 9.78 -0.99 4.33
N SER A 5 10.07 -0.11 5.29
CA SER A 5 10.31 1.31 5.05
C SER A 5 11.39 1.56 3.99
N ASP A 6 12.42 0.71 3.93
CA ASP A 6 13.50 0.75 2.92
C ASP A 6 13.06 0.45 1.48
N PHE A 7 11.79 0.04 1.30
CA PHE A 7 11.21 -0.40 0.03
C PHE A 7 9.95 0.40 -0.37
N GLN A 8 9.55 1.42 0.38
CA GLN A 8 8.35 2.22 0.08
C GLN A 8 8.67 3.48 -0.74
N MET A 9 7.85 3.76 -1.75
CA MET A 9 7.87 5.02 -2.53
C MET A 9 9.19 5.33 -3.25
N LEU A 10 10.01 4.32 -3.55
CA LEU A 10 11.32 4.52 -4.19
C LEU A 10 11.29 4.40 -5.73
N GLY A 11 10.25 3.79 -6.29
CA GLY A 11 10.15 3.51 -7.74
C GLY A 11 11.14 2.46 -8.25
N ASP A 12 11.94 1.86 -7.37
CA ASP A 12 12.91 0.80 -7.68
C ASP A 12 12.85 -0.37 -6.68
N ALA A 13 11.78 -0.48 -5.90
CA ALA A 13 11.70 -1.44 -4.80
C ALA A 13 11.88 -2.87 -5.29
N GLY A 14 11.32 -3.22 -6.45
CA GLY A 14 11.50 -4.52 -7.10
C GLY A 14 12.97 -4.86 -7.32
N LYS A 15 13.79 -3.90 -7.75
CA LYS A 15 15.23 -4.14 -7.94
C LYS A 15 15.86 -4.59 -6.62
N LYS A 16 15.60 -3.90 -5.51
CA LYS A 16 16.15 -4.25 -4.19
C LYS A 16 15.56 -5.56 -3.65
N LEU A 17 14.27 -5.80 -3.86
CA LEU A 17 13.57 -7.01 -3.40
C LEU A 17 14.16 -8.28 -4.03
N PHE A 18 14.45 -8.25 -5.33
CA PHE A 18 14.96 -9.43 -6.03
C PHE A 18 16.49 -9.59 -5.98
N SER A 19 17.24 -8.50 -5.75
CA SER A 19 18.73 -8.52 -5.79
C SER A 19 19.43 -8.55 -4.44
N THR A 20 18.72 -8.37 -3.33
CA THR A 20 19.33 -8.35 -1.98
C THR A 20 18.81 -9.50 -1.11
N ALA A 21 19.66 -10.02 -0.23
CA ALA A 21 19.25 -11.06 0.72
C ALA A 21 18.13 -10.59 1.67
N ALA A 22 18.19 -9.31 2.10
CA ALA A 22 17.14 -8.69 2.91
C ALA A 22 15.80 -8.62 2.15
N GLY A 23 15.84 -8.19 0.89
CA GLY A 23 14.67 -8.14 0.02
C GLY A 23 14.05 -9.51 -0.24
N GLN A 24 14.88 -10.52 -0.52
CA GLN A 24 14.41 -11.89 -0.77
C GLN A 24 13.74 -12.51 0.46
N LYS A 25 14.22 -12.18 1.67
CA LYS A 25 13.56 -12.60 2.91
C LYS A 25 12.15 -11.99 3.05
N LEU A 26 11.95 -10.76 2.58
CA LEU A 26 10.64 -10.09 2.62
C LEU A 26 9.66 -10.61 1.57
N LEU A 27 10.14 -11.05 0.41
CA LEU A 27 9.29 -11.59 -0.68
C LEU A 27 8.44 -12.80 -0.26
N GLY A 28 8.88 -13.58 0.73
CA GLY A 28 8.11 -14.69 1.30
C GLY A 28 7.10 -14.28 2.39
N GLY A 29 7.00 -12.99 2.71
CA GLY A 29 6.15 -12.45 3.77
C GLY A 29 4.98 -11.60 3.25
N GLN A 30 4.39 -10.84 4.17
CA GLN A 30 3.33 -9.87 3.84
C GLN A 30 3.95 -8.57 3.31
N LEU A 31 4.11 -8.52 2.00
CA LEU A 31 4.55 -7.34 1.24
C LEU A 31 3.70 -7.24 -0.02
N VAL A 32 3.26 -6.03 -0.35
CA VAL A 32 2.38 -5.80 -1.50
C VAL A 32 3.02 -4.80 -2.45
N LYS A 33 3.06 -5.11 -3.74
CA LYS A 33 3.66 -4.22 -4.75
C LYS A 33 2.88 -2.92 -4.92
N GLN A 34 1.55 -3.02 -4.93
CA GLN A 34 0.64 -1.93 -5.27
C GLN A 34 -0.73 -2.12 -4.58
N ALA A 35 -1.62 -1.14 -4.68
CA ALA A 35 -2.98 -1.27 -4.15
C ALA A 35 -3.69 -2.55 -4.63
N ASP A 36 -4.14 -3.37 -3.68
CA ASP A 36 -4.91 -4.60 -3.91
C ASP A 36 -6.28 -4.48 -3.20
N VAL A 37 -6.37 -4.82 -1.91
CA VAL A 37 -7.60 -4.61 -1.13
C VAL A 37 -8.03 -3.15 -1.12
N VAL A 38 -7.10 -2.21 -1.05
CA VAL A 38 -7.41 -0.78 -1.12
C VAL A 38 -7.99 -0.37 -2.48
N LEU A 39 -7.61 -1.04 -3.57
CA LEU A 39 -8.23 -0.84 -4.88
C LEU A 39 -9.69 -1.31 -4.89
N LEU A 40 -9.99 -2.46 -4.30
CA LEU A 40 -11.36 -2.95 -4.15
C LEU A 40 -12.23 -1.94 -3.39
N LEU A 41 -11.73 -1.41 -2.27
CA LEU A 41 -12.41 -0.38 -1.48
C LEU A 41 -12.60 0.92 -2.27
N ASN A 42 -11.68 1.21 -3.18
CA ASN A 42 -11.76 2.38 -4.04
C ASN A 42 -12.86 2.25 -5.09
N ILE A 43 -12.96 1.09 -5.75
CA ILE A 43 -13.92 0.78 -6.82
C ILE A 43 -15.34 0.59 -6.26
N LEU A 44 -15.48 -0.07 -5.11
CA LEU A 44 -16.77 -0.43 -4.50
C LEU A 44 -16.97 0.19 -3.10
N PRO A 45 -16.83 1.51 -2.93
CA PRO A 45 -16.79 2.13 -1.61
C PRO A 45 -18.12 2.06 -0.85
N HIS A 46 -19.23 1.86 -1.57
CA HIS A 46 -20.59 1.78 -1.01
C HIS A 46 -20.90 0.40 -0.39
N LEU A 47 -20.11 -0.63 -0.71
CA LEU A 47 -20.28 -1.98 -0.14
C LEU A 47 -19.66 -2.11 1.26
N TYR A 48 -18.82 -1.17 1.67
CA TYR A 48 -18.06 -1.26 2.91
C TYR A 48 -18.22 0.00 3.76
N SER A 49 -18.43 -0.20 5.06
CA SER A 49 -18.51 0.91 6.01
C SER A 49 -17.18 1.68 6.09
N LYS A 50 -17.25 2.97 6.41
CA LYS A 50 -16.05 3.81 6.61
C LYS A 50 -15.03 3.17 7.57
N LYS A 51 -15.50 2.49 8.63
CA LYS A 51 -14.65 1.80 9.60
C LYS A 51 -13.86 0.65 8.97
N ILE A 52 -14.51 -0.18 8.15
CA ILE A 52 -13.85 -1.28 7.43
C ILE A 52 -12.81 -0.73 6.46
N ARG A 53 -13.16 0.34 5.72
CA ARG A 53 -12.23 0.95 4.77
C ARG A 53 -11.01 1.54 5.46
N ALA A 54 -11.20 2.25 6.57
CA ALA A 54 -10.12 2.82 7.37
C ALA A 54 -9.17 1.75 7.91
N ALA A 55 -9.70 0.67 8.48
CA ALA A 55 -8.89 -0.42 9.04
C ALA A 55 -8.02 -1.11 7.97
N ASN A 56 -8.60 -1.36 6.79
CA ASN A 56 -7.85 -1.95 5.68
C ASN A 56 -6.84 -0.97 5.08
N PHE A 57 -7.20 0.31 4.93
CA PHE A 57 -6.27 1.34 4.48
C PHE A 57 -5.03 1.40 5.38
N ASP A 58 -5.22 1.49 6.70
CA ASP A 58 -4.12 1.59 7.65
C ASP A 58 -3.23 0.34 7.66
N TYR A 59 -3.84 -0.84 7.54
CA TYR A 59 -3.12 -2.11 7.46
C TYR A 59 -2.29 -2.23 6.16
N TYR A 60 -2.92 -2.04 5.00
CA TYR A 60 -2.26 -2.27 3.72
C TYR A 60 -1.29 -1.15 3.34
N GLN A 61 -1.52 0.09 3.80
CA GLN A 61 -0.59 1.18 3.55
C GLN A 61 0.78 0.93 4.17
N ALA A 62 0.83 0.31 5.35
CA ALA A 62 2.08 -0.01 6.02
C ALA A 62 2.93 -1.08 5.31
N ILE A 63 2.32 -1.90 4.44
CA ILE A 63 3.00 -3.03 3.77
C ILE A 63 2.98 -2.93 2.25
N THR A 64 2.56 -1.81 1.68
CA THR A 64 2.58 -1.58 0.24
C THR A 64 3.83 -0.80 -0.16
N THR A 65 4.62 -1.32 -1.11
CA THR A 65 5.85 -0.66 -1.58
C THR A 65 5.57 0.53 -2.50
N HIS A 66 4.40 0.56 -3.13
CA HIS A 66 4.04 1.51 -4.18
C HIS A 66 4.98 1.46 -5.39
N ASP A 67 5.54 0.29 -5.68
CA ASP A 67 6.47 0.04 -6.80
C ASP A 67 5.74 -0.11 -8.16
N SER A 68 4.64 0.62 -8.29
CA SER A 68 3.78 0.68 -9.46
C SER A 68 3.13 2.05 -9.48
N SER A 69 3.17 2.70 -10.64
CA SER A 69 2.60 4.04 -10.84
C SER A 69 1.10 4.11 -10.52
N LEU A 70 0.38 2.99 -10.57
CA LEU A 70 -1.05 2.93 -10.25
C LEU A 70 -1.33 2.95 -8.73
N SER A 71 -0.34 2.64 -7.89
CA SER A 71 -0.57 2.48 -6.45
C SER A 71 -0.87 3.81 -5.77
N ALA A 72 0.00 4.81 -5.95
CA ALA A 72 -0.07 6.07 -5.22
C ALA A 72 -1.42 6.79 -5.39
N ALA A 73 -1.92 6.88 -6.63
CA ALA A 73 -3.20 7.51 -6.92
C ALA A 73 -4.39 6.81 -6.22
N THR A 74 -4.37 5.46 -6.18
CA THR A 74 -5.42 4.68 -5.51
C THR A 74 -5.46 4.96 -3.99
N TYR A 75 -4.28 5.01 -3.37
CA TYR A 75 -4.15 5.34 -1.95
C TYR A 75 -4.53 6.80 -1.66
N MET A 76 -4.13 7.75 -2.51
CA MET A 76 -4.51 9.16 -2.37
C MET A 76 -6.04 9.34 -2.37
N ILE A 77 -6.76 8.68 -3.29
CA ILE A 77 -8.22 8.79 -3.37
C ILE A 77 -8.88 8.24 -2.09
N GLU A 78 -8.44 7.09 -1.59
CA GLU A 78 -9.04 6.52 -0.37
C GLU A 78 -8.63 7.31 0.89
N ALA A 79 -7.39 7.81 0.97
CA ALA A 79 -6.95 8.71 2.03
C ALA A 79 -7.83 9.97 2.10
N THR A 80 -8.13 10.56 0.94
CA THR A 80 -9.04 11.71 0.80
C THR A 80 -10.44 11.38 1.33
N ARG A 81 -11.02 10.24 0.93
CA ARG A 81 -12.34 9.78 1.42
C ARG A 81 -12.35 9.53 2.92
N LEU A 82 -11.23 9.11 3.48
CA LEU A 82 -11.05 8.86 4.91
C LEU A 82 -10.72 10.13 5.72
N LYS A 83 -10.51 11.27 5.05
CA LYS A 83 -10.05 12.54 5.65
C LYS A 83 -8.64 12.45 6.27
N LYS A 84 -7.77 11.61 5.71
CA LYS A 84 -6.35 11.50 6.08
C LYS A 84 -5.51 12.36 5.13
N LEU A 85 -5.69 13.68 5.21
CA LEU A 85 -5.18 14.61 4.18
C LEU A 85 -3.65 14.64 4.09
N ASP A 86 -2.95 14.48 5.22
CA ASP A 86 -1.48 14.42 5.24
C ASP A 86 -0.92 13.21 4.46
N LEU A 87 -1.70 12.13 4.33
CA LEU A 87 -1.34 10.95 3.54
C LEU A 87 -1.84 11.04 2.09
N ALA A 88 -2.74 11.98 1.81
CA ALA A 88 -3.30 12.18 0.48
C ALA A 88 -2.46 13.15 -0.37
N TYR A 89 -1.74 14.06 0.27
CA TYR A 89 -0.87 15.05 -0.36
C TYR A 89 0.53 14.48 -0.61
#